data_AF-A0A3D2IFE8-F1
#
_entry.id   AF-A0A3D2IFE8-F1
#
_cell.length_a   1.000
_cell.length_b   1.000
_cell.length_c   1.000
_cell.angle_alpha   90.00
_cell.angle_beta   90.00
_cell.angle_gamma   90.00
#
_symmetry.space_group_name_H-M   'P 1'
#
loop_
_entity.id
_entity.type
_entity.pdbx_description
1 polymer ?
#
loop_
_entity_poly.entity_id
_entity_poly.type
_entity_poly.pdbx_seq_one_letter_code
_entity_poly.pdbx_strand_id
1 'polypeptide(L)'
;LDRTISFVINDGDNNSNTETRDITVATVNSKPVLTAIESSNLPYPDAAVQITNTIEVSDPDNTMLDSALVVISDNFKPAEDS
;
A
#
# COMPACT_ATOMS: atom_id res chain seq x y z
N LEU A 1 -4.81 -10.64 -13.66
CA LEU A 1 -3.88 -11.80 -13.81
C LEU A 1 -4.72 -13.00 -14.19
N ASP A 2 -4.48 -13.58 -15.36
CA ASP A 2 -5.22 -14.74 -15.81
C ASP A 2 -4.42 -16.01 -15.56
N ARG A 3 -5.10 -17.04 -15.03
CA ARG A 3 -4.53 -18.36 -14.77
C ARG A 3 -5.40 -19.39 -15.49
N THR A 4 -4.78 -20.20 -16.32
CA THR A 4 -5.45 -21.35 -16.94
C THR A 4 -5.18 -22.58 -16.09
N ILE A 5 -6.23 -23.26 -15.67
CA ILE A 5 -6.14 -24.59 -15.07
C ILE A 5 -6.53 -25.64 -16.11
N SER A 6 -5.88 -26.80 -16.05
CA SER A 6 -6.22 -27.96 -16.85
C SER A 6 -6.61 -29.13 -15.94
N PHE A 7 -7.59 -29.91 -16.36
CA PHE A 7 -7.98 -31.12 -15.66
C PHE A 7 -8.26 -32.26 -16.64
N VAL A 8 -7.97 -33.46 -16.14
CA VAL A 8 -8.22 -34.74 -16.79
C VAL A 8 -8.95 -35.59 -15.75
N ILE A 9 -10.06 -36.20 -16.13
CA ILE A 9 -10.88 -37.04 -15.26
C ILE A 9 -10.61 -38.49 -15.64
N ASN A 10 -10.48 -39.37 -14.64
CA ASN A 10 -10.34 -40.82 -14.83
C ASN A 10 -11.41 -41.52 -13.99
N ASP A 11 -12.12 -42.47 -14.57
CA ASP A 11 -13.21 -43.22 -13.93
C ASP A 11 -12.81 -44.65 -13.50
N GLY A 12 -11.55 -45.04 -13.72
CA GLY A 12 -11.00 -46.36 -13.42
C GLY A 12 -10.40 -47.07 -14.63
N ASP A 13 -10.82 -46.71 -15.86
CA ASP A 13 -10.35 -47.35 -17.09
C ASP A 13 -9.40 -46.43 -17.90
N ASN A 14 -9.91 -45.29 -18.36
CA ASN A 14 -9.15 -44.36 -19.19
C ASN A 14 -9.29 -42.90 -18.74
N ASN A 15 -8.26 -42.11 -19.04
CA ASN A 15 -8.30 -40.66 -18.87
C ASN A 15 -9.19 -40.00 -19.94
N SER A 16 -9.90 -38.96 -19.56
CA SER A 16 -10.58 -38.06 -20.50
C SER A 16 -9.58 -37.28 -21.36
N ASN A 17 -10.10 -36.53 -22.33
CA ASN A 17 -9.36 -35.41 -22.90
C ASN A 17 -9.04 -34.38 -21.81
N THR A 18 -7.99 -33.59 -22.03
CA THR A 18 -7.66 -32.45 -21.17
C THR A 18 -8.64 -31.31 -21.45
N GLU A 19 -9.34 -30.89 -20.42
CA GLU A 19 -10.19 -29.70 -20.44
C GLU A 19 -9.49 -28.55 -19.73
N THR A 20 -9.72 -27.32 -20.19
CA THR A 20 -9.15 -26.12 -19.55
C THR A 20 -10.22 -25.15 -19.09
N ARG A 21 -9.92 -24.39 -18.05
CA ARG A 21 -10.72 -23.25 -17.61
C ARG A 21 -9.81 -22.08 -17.30
N ASP A 22 -10.17 -20.92 -17.83
CA ASP A 22 -9.51 -19.68 -17.50
C ASP A 22 -10.12 -19.08 -16.24
N ILE A 23 -9.26 -18.61 -15.35
CA ILE A 23 -9.60 -17.93 -14.12
C ILE A 23 -8.99 -16.54 -14.18
N THR A 24 -9.87 -15.54 -14.22
CA THR A 24 -9.46 -14.14 -14.11
C THR A 24 -9.44 -13.73 -12.65
N VAL A 25 -8.28 -13.28 -12.18
CA VAL A 25 -8.14 -12.61 -10.87
C VAL A 25 -8.14 -11.11 -11.10
N ALA A 26 -9.23 -10.47 -10.65
CA ALA A 26 -9.35 -9.02 -10.64
C ALA A 26 -8.38 -8.41 -9.61
N THR A 27 -7.65 -7.37 -10.00
CA THR A 27 -6.84 -6.58 -9.08
C THR A 27 -7.73 -5.59 -8.34
N VAL A 28 -7.41 -5.33 -7.08
CA VAL A 28 -8.03 -4.28 -6.27
C VAL A 28 -6.94 -3.26 -5.97
N ASN A 29 -7.27 -1.97 -6.09
CA ASN A 29 -6.33 -0.89 -5.80
C ASN A 29 -5.88 -0.96 -4.33
N SER A 30 -4.57 -0.99 -4.12
CA SER A 30 -3.94 -0.93 -2.80
C SER A 30 -3.94 0.51 -2.29
N LYS A 31 -3.78 0.68 -0.97
CA LYS A 31 -3.56 2.01 -0.41
C LYS A 31 -2.07 2.33 -0.42
N PRO A 32 -1.68 3.60 -0.60
CA PRO A 32 -0.31 4.03 -0.36
C PRO A 32 0.11 3.76 1.08
N VAL A 33 1.40 3.48 1.27
CA VAL A 33 2.02 3.21 2.57
C VAL A 33 3.18 4.17 2.79
N LEU A 34 3.25 4.71 4.01
CA LEU A 34 4.38 5.51 4.49
C LEU A 34 5.42 4.62 5.18
N THR A 35 6.69 4.88 4.93
CA THR A 35 7.83 4.28 5.63
C THR A 35 8.76 5.36 6.16
N ALA A 36 9.75 4.96 6.97
CA ALA A 36 10.70 5.87 7.63
C ALA A 36 10.02 6.99 8.46
N ILE A 37 8.85 6.67 9.05
CA ILE A 37 8.17 7.57 9.99
C ILE A 37 9.03 7.68 11.25
N GLU A 38 9.25 8.91 11.71
CA GLU A 38 9.99 9.18 12.93
C GLU A 38 9.35 8.46 14.13
N SER A 39 10.16 7.73 14.90
CA SER A 39 9.70 6.92 16.04
C SER A 39 10.05 7.51 17.41
N SER A 40 10.81 8.61 17.42
CA SER A 40 11.29 9.27 18.63
C SER A 40 10.77 10.70 18.71
N ASN A 41 10.62 11.21 19.93
CA ASN A 41 10.25 12.59 20.17
C ASN A 41 11.34 13.54 19.68
N LEU A 42 10.93 14.57 18.96
CA LEU A 42 11.80 15.66 18.55
C LEU A 42 11.85 16.73 19.65
N PRO A 43 13.03 17.14 20.14
CA PRO A 43 13.13 18.28 21.03
C PRO A 43 12.91 19.59 20.27
N TYR A 44 12.20 20.54 20.88
CA TYR A 44 11.91 21.86 20.31
C TYR A 44 12.65 22.95 21.11
N PRO A 45 13.89 23.31 20.72
CA PRO A 45 14.55 24.52 21.23
C PRO A 45 13.89 25.77 20.63
N ASP A 46 14.31 26.97 21.05
CA ASP A 46 13.86 28.26 20.50
C ASP A 46 14.30 28.50 19.03
N ALA A 47 14.75 27.46 18.31
CA ALA A 47 15.15 27.49 16.91
C ALA A 47 14.35 26.46 16.10
N ALA A 48 14.16 26.73 14.80
CA ALA A 48 13.44 25.83 13.91
C ALA A 48 14.12 24.44 13.83
N VAL A 49 13.32 23.38 13.94
CA VAL A 49 13.79 21.99 13.83
C VAL A 49 13.05 21.29 12.69
N GLN A 50 13.78 20.59 11.85
CA GLN A 50 13.21 19.76 10.81
C GLN A 50 12.53 18.54 11.43
N ILE A 51 11.25 18.33 11.09
CA ILE A 51 10.50 17.15 11.58
C ILE A 51 10.98 15.88 10.90
N THR A 52 11.09 15.89 9.57
CA THR A 52 11.51 14.73 8.78
C THR A 52 12.03 15.17 7.42
N ASN A 53 12.93 14.37 6.82
CA ASN A 53 13.33 14.43 5.41
C ASN A 53 13.52 13.04 4.80
N THR A 54 13.09 12.00 5.51
CA THR A 54 13.36 10.59 5.18
C THR A 54 12.08 9.82 4.89
N ILE A 55 10.89 10.34 5.20
CA ILE A 55 9.62 9.66 4.89
C ILE A 55 9.55 9.34 3.40
N GLU A 56 9.27 8.08 3.12
CA GLU A 56 9.02 7.59 1.77
C GLU A 56 7.56 7.17 1.63
N VAL A 57 7.01 7.35 0.44
CA VAL A 57 5.66 6.90 0.09
C VAL A 57 5.78 5.87 -1.02
N SER A 58 5.11 4.73 -0.85
CA SER A 58 5.05 3.69 -1.87
C SER A 58 3.61 3.28 -2.09
N ASP A 59 3.27 2.99 -3.33
CA ASP A 59 2.01 2.38 -3.70
C ASP A 59 2.30 1.30 -4.77
N PRO A 60 1.84 0.06 -4.58
CA PRO A 60 2.11 -1.03 -5.53
C PRO A 60 1.47 -0.86 -6.91
N ASP A 61 0.43 -0.03 -7.01
CA ASP A 61 -0.42 0.11 -8.19
C ASP A 61 -0.10 1.39 -8.98
N ASN A 62 0.38 2.45 -8.31
CA ASN A 62 0.68 3.75 -8.94
C ASN A 62 1.91 4.44 -8.32
N THR A 63 2.71 5.14 -9.14
CA THR A 63 3.86 5.94 -8.67
C THR A 63 3.56 7.42 -8.48
N MET A 64 2.38 7.90 -8.89
CA MET A 64 1.96 9.30 -8.71
C MET A 64 1.13 9.48 -7.45
N LEU A 65 1.48 10.47 -6.63
CA LEU A 65 0.69 10.90 -5.49
C LEU A 65 -0.30 11.99 -5.89
N ASP A 66 -1.58 11.76 -5.65
CA ASP A 66 -2.62 12.75 -5.90
C ASP A 66 -2.69 13.81 -4.78
N SER A 67 -2.55 13.39 -3.52
CA SER A 67 -2.58 14.29 -2.35
C SER A 67 -1.89 13.68 -1.13
N ALA A 68 -1.56 14.53 -0.16
CA ALA A 68 -1.11 14.16 1.17
C ALA A 68 -1.75 15.10 2.21
N LEU A 69 -1.98 14.60 3.42
CA LEU A 69 -2.55 15.36 4.52
C LEU A 69 -1.62 15.30 5.73
N VAL A 70 -1.26 16.47 6.26
CA VAL A 70 -0.50 16.62 7.50
C VAL A 70 -1.38 17.34 8.51
N VAL A 71 -1.47 16.80 9.73
CA VAL A 71 -2.29 17.35 10.81
C VAL A 71 -1.48 17.35 12.10
N ILE A 72 -1.52 18.47 12.82
CA ILE A 72 -1.13 18.52 14.22
C ILE A 72 -2.38 18.17 15.02
N SER A 73 -2.46 16.93 15.48
CA SER A 73 -3.69 16.38 16.08
C SER A 73 -3.95 16.84 17.51
N ASP A 74 -2.93 17.36 18.19
CA ASP A 74 -3.01 17.78 19.58
C ASP A 74 -2.05 18.95 19.85
N ASN A 75 -2.35 19.73 20.88
CA ASN A 75 -1.56 20.86 21.36
C ASN A 75 -1.33 22.02 20.37
N PHE A 76 -1.91 22.00 19.17
CA PHE A 76 -1.94 23.17 18.29
C PHE A 76 -2.85 24.24 18.87
N LYS A 77 -2.31 25.44 19.07
CA LYS A 77 -3.05 26.61 19.53
C LYS A 77 -2.96 27.70 18.48
N PRO A 78 -4.02 27.95 17.70
CA PRO A 78 -3.99 28.94 16.61
C PRO A 78 -3.55 30.35 17.01
N ALA A 79 -3.71 30.73 18.29
CA ALA A 79 -3.30 32.03 18.81
C ALA A 79 -1.82 32.11 19.23
N GLU A 80 -1.16 30.96 19.42
CA GLU A 80 0.26 30.87 19.85
C GLU A 80 1.15 30.34 18.70
N ASP A 81 0.63 29.42 17.88
CA ASP A 81 1.36 28.68 16.85
C ASP A 81 0.99 29.16 15.44
N SER A 82 1.48 30.35 15.06
CA SER A 82 1.22 30.97 13.73
C SER A 82 2.37 30.79 12.75
#